data_AF-A0A947BZ24-F1
#
_entry.id   AF-A0A947BZ24-F1
#
_cell.length_a   1.000
_cell.length_b   1.000
_cell.length_c   1.000
_cell.angle_alpha   90.00
_cell.angle_beta   90.00
_cell.angle_gamma   90.00
#
_symmetry.space_group_name_H-M   'P 1'
#
loop_
_entity.id
_entity.type
_entity.pdbx_description
1 polymer ?
#
loop_
_entity_poly.entity_id
_entity_poly.type
_entity_poly.pdbx_seq_one_letter_code
_entity_poly.pdbx_strand_id
1 'polypeptide(L)' 'MSALTTEADIACPHCGETITIVIDLSVPGQEYVEDCFVCCQPILIRYSADGGELLSVDANAG' A
#
# COMPACT_ATOMS: atom_id res chain seq x y z
N MET A 1 20.67 0.69 -10.34
CA MET A 1 19.29 1.14 -10.61
C MET A 1 18.64 1.21 -9.24
N SER A 2 18.53 2.40 -8.64
CA SER A 2 17.93 2.53 -7.31
C SER A 2 16.41 2.42 -7.47
N ALA A 3 15.81 1.42 -6.82
CA ALA A 3 14.37 1.38 -6.65
C ALA A 3 13.98 2.54 -5.72
N LEU A 4 13.03 3.37 -6.15
CA LEU A 4 12.43 4.42 -5.33
C LEU A 4 11.31 3.78 -4.51
N THR A 5 11.63 2.89 -3.58
CA THR A 5 10.61 2.20 -2.77
C THR A 5 10.62 2.72 -1.34
N THR A 6 9.43 2.86 -0.76
CA THR A 6 9.24 3.18 0.66
C THR A 6 8.36 2.12 1.34
N GLU A 7 8.47 2.01 2.65
CA GLU A 7 7.58 1.19 3.47
C GLU A 7 6.46 2.06 4.06
N ALA A 8 5.25 1.51 4.17
CA ALA A 8 4.13 2.17 4.82
C ALA A 8 3.30 1.14 5.61
N ASP A 9 2.81 1.56 6.79
CA ASP A 9 1.94 0.73 7.61
C ASP A 9 0.48 1.04 7.29
N ILE A 10 -0.29 0.01 6.97
CA ILE A 10 -1.73 0.09 6.72
C ILE A 10 -2.50 -0.80 7.69
N ALA A 11 -3.70 -0.39 8.06
CA ALA A 11 -4.61 -1.25 8.82
C ALA A 11 -5.50 -2.04 7.86
N CYS A 12 -5.58 -3.36 8.05
CA CYS A 12 -6.48 -4.20 7.29
C CYS A 12 -7.94 -3.82 7.60
N PRO A 13 -8.74 -3.45 6.59
CA PRO A 13 -10.14 -3.04 6.78
C PRO A 13 -11.06 -4.20 7.22
N HIS A 14 -10.58 -5.44 7.13
CA HIS A 14 -11.35 -6.65 7.47
C HIS A 14 -11.12 -7.11 8.92
N CYS A 15 -9.86 -7.31 9.32
CA CYS A 15 -9.52 -7.81 10.66
C CYS A 15 -8.93 -6.74 11.60
N GLY A 16 -8.57 -5.57 11.09
CA GLY A 16 -7.93 -4.49 11.86
C GLY A 16 -6.44 -4.68 12.13
N GLU A 17 -5.80 -5.72 11.57
CA GLU A 17 -4.37 -5.95 11.72
C GLU A 17 -3.55 -4.87 11.01
N THR A 18 -2.46 -4.40 11.64
CA THR A 18 -1.50 -3.52 10.98
C THR A 18 -0.50 -4.33 10.16
N ILE A 19 -0.37 -4.00 8.87
CA ILE A 19 0.53 -4.67 7.93
C ILE A 19 1.45 -3.63 7.31
N THR A 20 2.73 -3.94 7.20
CA THR A 20 3.70 -3.11 6.48
C THR A 20 3.74 -3.53 5.01
N ILE A 21 3.53 -2.58 4.12
CA ILE A 21 3.58 -2.76 2.66
C ILE A 21 4.73 -1.98 2.05
N VAL A 22 5.20 -2.42 0.88
CA VAL A 22 6.23 -1.71 0.10
C VAL A 22 5.57 -0.98 -1.06
N ILE A 23 5.79 0.33 -1.14
CA ILE A 23 5.23 1.20 -2.17
C ILE A 23 6.35 1.59 -3.14
N ASP A 24 6.07 1.43 -4.43
CA ASP A 24 6.95 1.86 -5.52
C ASP A 24 6.68 3.32 -5.93
N LEU A 25 7.55 4.23 -5.52
CA LEU A 25 7.51 5.66 -5.85
C LEU A 25 8.18 5.96 -7.21
N SER A 26 8.52 4.93 -8.00
CA SER A 26 8.98 5.12 -9.39
C SER A 26 7.85 5.60 -10.32
N VAL A 27 6.60 5.44 -9.89
CA VAL A 27 5.39 5.89 -10.59
C VAL A 27 4.63 6.90 -9.71
N PRO A 28 3.84 7.83 -10.31
CA PRO A 28 3.11 8.85 -9.55
C PRO A 28 1.94 8.31 -8.71
N GLY A 29 1.67 7.01 -8.77
CA GLY A 29 0.58 6.38 -8.05
C GLY A 29 0.18 5.06 -8.70
N GLN A 30 -0.42 4.20 -7.90
CA GLN A 30 -0.92 2.90 -8.36
C GLN A 30 -2.10 2.47 -7.51
N GLU A 31 -2.92 1.61 -8.10
CA GLU A 31 -3.95 0.84 -7.43
C GLU A 31 -3.69 -0.64 -7.67
N TYR A 32 -3.67 -1.42 -6.60
CA TYR A 32 -3.43 -2.85 -6.64
C TYR A 32 -4.09 -3.53 -5.44
N VAL A 33 -4.27 -4.84 -5.55
CA VAL A 33 -4.87 -5.66 -4.49
C VAL A 33 -3.78 -6.51 -3.85
N GLU A 34 -3.72 -6.49 -2.52
CA GLU A 34 -2.92 -7.41 -1.71
C GLU A 34 -3.79 -8.12 -0.70
N ASP A 35 -3.48 -9.37 -0.41
CA ASP A 35 -4.19 -10.12 0.62
C ASP A 35 -3.62 -9.84 2.01
N CYS A 36 -4.49 -9.71 3.00
CA CYS A 36 -4.08 -9.65 4.40
C CYS A 36 -3.35 -10.95 4.81
N PHE A 37 -2.13 -10.86 5.31
CA PHE A 37 -1.38 -12.04 5.81
C PHE A 37 -1.99 -12.73 7.04
N VAL A 38 -2.98 -12.11 7.69
CA VAL A 38 -3.66 -12.65 8.87
C VAL A 38 -5.03 -13.24 8.54
N CYS A 39 -5.88 -12.50 7.82
CA CYS A 39 -7.25 -12.95 7.51
C CYS A 39 -7.47 -13.43 6.07
N CYS A 40 -6.44 -13.36 5.21
CA CYS A 40 -6.49 -13.76 3.80
C CYS A 40 -7.64 -13.11 3.01
N GLN A 41 -8.04 -11.89 3.40
CA GLN A 41 -9.02 -11.09 2.66
C GLN A 41 -8.32 -10.05 1.79
N PRO A 42 -8.88 -9.74 0.61
CA PRO A 42 -8.30 -8.78 -0.32
C PRO A 42 -8.40 -7.36 0.23
N ILE A 43 -7.30 -6.64 0.19
CA ILE A 43 -7.16 -5.23 0.54
C ILE A 43 -6.86 -4.47 -0.76
N LEU A 44 -7.74 -3.55 -1.14
CA LEU A 44 -7.48 -2.62 -2.22
C LEU A 44 -6.58 -1.49 -1.70
N ILE A 45 -5.33 -1.47 -2.17
CA ILE A 45 -4.34 -0.47 -1.83
C ILE A 45 -4.31 0.55 -2.97
N ARG A 46 -4.43 1.82 -2.62
CA ARG A 46 -4.26 2.94 -3.54
C ARG A 46 -3.28 3.94 -2.93
N TYR A 47 -2.27 4.33 -3.69
CA TYR A 47 -1.35 5.38 -3.27
C TYR A 47 -1.12 6.43 -4.36
N SER A 48 -0.69 7.60 -3.93
CA SER A 48 -0.26 8.71 -4.77
C SER A 48 1.14 9.14 -4.35
N ALA A 49 2.02 9.39 -5.32
CA ALA A 49 3.40 9.80 -5.12
C ALA A 49 3.76 10.92 -6.10
N ASP A 50 4.66 11.81 -5.69
CA ASP A 50 5.21 12.83 -6.57
C ASP A 50 6.69 13.03 -6.26
N GLY A 51 7.52 13.19 -7.30
CA GLY A 51 8.96 13.40 -7.14
C GLY A 51 9.72 12.31 -6.38
N GLY A 52 9.16 11.11 -6.21
CA GLY A 52 9.75 10.05 -5.39
C GLY A 52 9.41 10.15 -3.89
N GLU A 53 8.38 10.93 -3.53
CA GLU A 53 7.83 11.04 -2.18
C GLU A 53 6.39 10.53 -2.15
N LEU A 54 6.02 9.79 -1.10
CA LEU A 54 4.66 9.32 -0.88
C LEU A 54 3.78 10.46 -0.37
N LEU A 55 2.68 10.76 -1.08
CA LEU A 55 1.73 11.80 -0.70
C LEU A 55 0.56 11.24 0.12
N SER A 56 0.01 10.10 -0.29
CA SER A 56 -1.10 9.45 0.38
C SER A 56 -1.12 7.95 0.12
N VAL A 57 -1.62 7.19 1.08
CA VAL A 57 -1.88 5.75 0.97
C VAL A 57 -3.22 5.44 1.64
N ASP A 58 -4.05 4.69 0.94
CA ASP A 58 -5.37 4.26 1.38
C ASP A 58 -5.46 2.74 1.28
N ALA A 59 -6.04 2.12 2.30
CA ALA A 59 -6.32 0.68 2.36
C ALA A 59 -7.82 0.48 2.56
N ASN A 60 -8.49 0.00 1.51
CA ASN A 60 -9.93 -0.24 1.50
C ASN A 60 -10.24 -1.72 1.34
N ALA A 61 -11.45 -2.13 1.76
CA ALA A 61 -11.91 -3.49 1.50
C ALA A 61 -12.06 -3.67 -0.02
N GLY A 62 -11.37 -4.66 -0.58
CA GLY A 62 -11.39 -4.99 -2.01
C GLY A 62 -12.60 -5.80 -2.44
#